data_AF-A0A2W6U7E8-F1
#
_entry.id   AF-A0A2W6U7E8-F1
#
_cell.length_a   1.000
_cell.length_b   1.000
_cell.length_c   1.000
_cell.angle_alpha   90.00
_cell.angle_beta   90.00
_cell.angle_gamma   90.00
#
_symmetry.space_group_name_H-M   'P 1'
#
loop_
_entity.id
_entity.type
_entity.pdbx_description
1 polymer ?
#
loop_
_entity_poly.entity_id
_entity_poly.type
_entity_poly.pdbx_seq_one_letter_code
_entity_poly.pdbx_strand_id
1 'polypeptide(L)'
;AIRVVRSAMDTGVGIRAAWAHPGTRLAFWSHFTTPFAGTAFVLLWGMPFLTAGEGLTKTQAAGVLSVYVLIGMALGPIMGDLSRRIPHRRSRALVLPAVATQAVGWTAVLLWPGPAPLWLLYVLAFALAMGGPASMIAFDHARTHNPAHRLSTATGITNVGGFLAALVAIFAIGLALDLQGAGTPDTYRLDAFRLAFLTQFPLWALGWAFIVIERRKTRVLLGIDTPRRSR
;
A
#
# COMPACT_ATOMS: atom_id res chain seq x y z
N ALA A 1 -32.45 -34.55 3.60
CA ALA A 1 -31.35 -34.54 2.61
C ALA A 1 -30.68 -33.17 2.65
N ILE A 2 -29.39 -33.10 3.02
CA ILE A 2 -28.62 -31.84 3.06
C ILE A 2 -28.31 -31.44 1.62
N ARG A 3 -28.83 -30.30 1.17
CA ARG A 3 -28.57 -29.76 -0.17
C ARG A 3 -27.16 -29.19 -0.21
N VAL A 4 -26.20 -30.01 -0.62
CA VAL A 4 -24.82 -29.55 -0.88
C VAL A 4 -24.86 -28.64 -2.12
N VAL A 5 -24.83 -27.32 -1.89
CA VAL A 5 -24.70 -26.33 -2.96
C VAL A 5 -23.29 -26.46 -3.54
N ARG A 6 -23.18 -27.01 -4.75
CA ARG A 6 -21.91 -27.12 -5.49
C ARG A 6 -21.49 -25.74 -6.01
N SER A 7 -20.84 -24.96 -5.15
CA SER A 7 -20.25 -23.65 -5.43
C SER A 7 -18.98 -23.74 -6.31
N ALA A 8 -19.08 -24.32 -7.50
CA ALA A 8 -17.96 -24.39 -8.44
C ALA A 8 -18.25 -23.66 -9.78
N MET A 9 -19.51 -23.56 -10.20
CA MET A 9 -19.89 -22.87 -11.44
C MET A 9 -20.11 -21.36 -11.29
N ASP A 10 -20.19 -20.83 -10.06
CA ASP A 10 -20.52 -19.42 -9.79
C ASP A 10 -19.33 -18.55 -9.36
N THR A 11 -18.15 -19.12 -9.17
CA THR A 11 -17.00 -18.39 -8.59
C THR A 11 -16.47 -17.31 -9.54
N GLY A 12 -16.32 -17.62 -10.84
CA GLY A 12 -15.87 -16.67 -11.86
C GLY A 12 -16.88 -15.56 -12.14
N VAL A 13 -18.18 -15.89 -12.14
CA VAL A 13 -19.28 -14.93 -12.27
C VAL A 13 -19.32 -14.00 -11.04
N GLY A 14 -19.15 -14.55 -9.84
CA GLY A 14 -19.06 -13.80 -8.58
C GLY A 14 -17.86 -12.84 -8.53
N ILE A 15 -16.68 -13.28 -8.98
CA ILE A 15 -15.48 -12.42 -9.08
C ILE A 15 -15.68 -11.31 -10.09
N ARG A 16 -16.18 -11.62 -11.29
CA ARG A 16 -16.42 -10.63 -12.34
C ARG A 16 -17.47 -9.61 -11.90
N ALA A 17 -18.55 -10.05 -11.25
CA ALA A 17 -19.59 -9.19 -10.72
C ALA A 17 -19.09 -8.32 -9.55
N ALA A 18 -18.25 -8.86 -8.66
CA ALA A 18 -17.63 -8.09 -7.58
C ALA A 18 -16.68 -7.01 -8.12
N TRP A 19 -15.84 -7.35 -9.12
CA TRP A 19 -14.92 -6.43 -9.78
C TRP A 19 -15.61 -5.36 -10.62
N ALA A 20 -16.80 -5.65 -11.15
CA ALA A 20 -17.59 -4.67 -11.89
C ALA A 20 -18.00 -3.48 -11.02
N HIS A 21 -18.15 -3.67 -9.70
CA HIS A 21 -18.53 -2.63 -8.77
C HIS A 21 -17.37 -1.63 -8.54
N PRO A 22 -17.55 -0.32 -8.84
CA PRO A 22 -16.51 0.70 -8.65
C PRO A 22 -15.98 0.79 -7.22
N GLY A 23 -16.82 0.52 -6.22
CA GLY A 23 -16.39 0.44 -4.82
C GLY A 23 -15.37 -0.67 -4.58
N THR A 24 -15.56 -1.86 -5.15
CA THR A 24 -14.60 -2.96 -4.99
C THR A 24 -13.26 -2.63 -5.66
N ARG A 25 -13.28 -1.97 -6.82
CA ARG A 25 -12.04 -1.49 -7.46
C ARG A 25 -11.37 -0.40 -6.65
N LEU A 26 -12.12 0.54 -6.07
CA LEU A 26 -11.56 1.57 -5.19
C LEU A 26 -10.92 0.94 -3.94
N ALA A 27 -11.54 -0.08 -3.35
CA ALA A 27 -10.97 -0.84 -2.25
C ALA A 27 -9.67 -1.54 -2.68
N PHE A 28 -9.70 -2.27 -3.79
CA PHE A 28 -8.51 -2.91 -4.37
C PHE A 28 -7.35 -1.93 -4.55
N TRP A 29 -7.57 -0.81 -5.24
CA TRP A 29 -6.50 0.16 -5.51
C TRP A 29 -6.04 0.90 -4.26
N SER A 30 -6.92 1.14 -3.29
CA SER A 30 -6.52 1.69 -1.99
C SER A 30 -5.59 0.71 -1.26
N HIS A 31 -5.97 -0.57 -1.17
CA HIS A 31 -5.16 -1.60 -0.54
C HIS A 31 -3.89 -1.95 -1.32
N PHE A 32 -3.90 -1.84 -2.65
CA PHE A 32 -2.74 -1.98 -3.52
C PHE A 32 -1.67 -0.94 -3.18
N THR A 33 -2.08 0.31 -2.96
CA THR A 33 -1.17 1.46 -2.93
C THR A 33 -0.63 1.78 -1.53
N THR A 34 -1.42 1.55 -0.48
CA THR A 34 -1.05 2.04 0.85
C THR A 34 -0.01 1.21 1.60
N PRO A 35 -0.05 -0.14 1.62
CA PRO A 35 0.81 -0.93 2.50
C PRO A 35 2.09 -1.41 1.81
N PHE A 36 2.16 -1.44 0.47
CA PHE A 36 3.15 -2.24 -0.24
C PHE A 36 4.59 -1.83 0.09
N ALA A 37 4.88 -0.54 0.20
CA ALA A 37 6.22 -0.04 0.46
C ALA A 37 6.67 -0.37 1.89
N GLY A 38 5.78 -0.20 2.88
CA GLY A 38 6.02 -0.61 4.26
C GLY A 38 6.21 -2.13 4.38
N THR A 39 5.38 -2.92 3.69
CA THR A 39 5.51 -4.38 3.64
C THR A 39 6.83 -4.81 3.00
N ALA A 40 7.21 -4.26 1.85
CA ALA A 40 8.49 -4.57 1.19
C ALA A 40 9.69 -4.20 2.07
N PHE A 41 9.60 -3.08 2.79
CA PHE A 41 10.61 -2.62 3.74
C PHE A 41 10.73 -3.59 4.93
N VAL A 42 9.64 -3.93 5.60
CA VAL A 42 9.72 -4.78 6.79
C VAL A 42 10.03 -6.24 6.47
N LEU A 43 9.50 -6.77 5.36
CA LEU A 43 9.63 -8.21 5.05
C LEU A 43 11.00 -8.58 4.47
N LEU A 44 11.63 -7.69 3.70
CA LEU A 44 12.88 -8.06 3.03
C LEU A 44 13.91 -6.93 3.00
N TRP A 45 13.54 -5.75 2.49
CA TRP A 45 14.54 -4.78 2.05
C TRP A 45 15.01 -3.80 3.12
N GLY A 46 14.28 -3.65 4.21
CA GLY A 46 14.56 -2.66 5.26
C GLY A 46 15.83 -2.96 6.03
N MET A 47 16.02 -4.20 6.52
CA MET A 47 17.26 -4.57 7.21
C MET A 47 18.50 -4.41 6.31
N PRO A 48 18.56 -5.01 5.09
CA PRO A 48 19.69 -4.83 4.19
C PRO A 48 19.96 -3.37 3.82
N PHE A 49 18.90 -2.60 3.54
CA PHE A 49 19.05 -1.17 3.23
C PHE A 49 19.63 -0.40 4.40
N LEU A 50 19.08 -0.57 5.61
CA LEU A 50 19.53 0.16 6.81
C LEU A 50 20.96 -0.22 7.21
N THR A 51 21.38 -1.48 7.03
CA THR A 51 22.72 -1.91 7.42
C THR A 51 23.74 -1.78 6.29
N ALA A 52 23.50 -2.39 5.14
CA ALA A 52 24.46 -2.42 4.04
C ALA A 52 24.39 -1.18 3.14
N GLY A 53 23.21 -0.55 3.02
CA GLY A 53 23.07 0.74 2.33
C GLY A 53 23.49 1.91 3.22
N GLU A 54 22.79 2.09 4.35
CA GLU A 54 22.94 3.25 5.23
C GLU A 54 24.08 3.11 6.25
N GLY A 55 24.70 1.93 6.37
CA GLY A 55 25.82 1.70 7.27
C GLY A 55 25.46 1.63 8.75
N LEU A 56 24.18 1.49 9.10
CA LEU A 56 23.77 1.38 10.50
C LEU A 56 24.20 0.04 11.12
N THR A 57 24.41 0.07 12.43
CA THR A 57 24.53 -1.17 13.21
C THR A 57 23.21 -1.95 13.17
N LYS A 58 23.27 -3.27 13.33
CA LYS A 58 22.07 -4.13 13.41
C LYS A 58 21.10 -3.67 14.50
N THR A 59 21.61 -3.17 15.62
CA THR A 59 20.80 -2.64 16.73
C THR A 59 20.04 -1.38 16.34
N GLN A 60 20.69 -0.43 15.67
CA GLN A 60 20.04 0.79 15.18
C GLN A 60 18.97 0.45 14.14
N ALA A 61 19.29 -0.43 13.18
CA ALA A 61 18.35 -0.86 12.15
C ALA A 61 17.11 -1.56 12.75
N ALA A 62 17.32 -2.47 13.71
CA ALA A 62 16.24 -3.10 14.46
C ALA A 62 15.38 -2.06 15.20
N GLY A 63 16.00 -1.04 15.80
CA GLY A 63 15.29 0.08 16.43
C GLY A 63 14.38 0.84 15.47
N VAL A 64 14.81 1.12 14.24
CA VAL A 64 13.98 1.76 13.20
C VAL A 64 12.77 0.89 12.85
N LEU A 65 12.98 -0.42 12.67
CA LEU A 65 11.89 -1.36 12.40
C LEU A 65 10.93 -1.51 13.57
N SER A 66 11.42 -1.52 14.81
CA SER A 66 10.57 -1.51 16.00
C SER A 66 9.73 -0.24 16.09
N VAL A 67 10.31 0.93 15.80
CA VAL A 67 9.58 2.21 15.78
C VAL A 67 8.49 2.19 14.70
N TYR A 68 8.77 1.66 13.50
CA TYR A 68 7.74 1.44 12.48
C TYR A 68 6.54 0.65 13.03
N VAL A 69 6.80 -0.46 13.73
CA VAL A 69 5.73 -1.32 14.29
C VAL A 69 4.93 -0.57 15.36
N LEU A 70 5.61 0.09 16.30
CA LEU A 70 4.96 0.84 17.38
C LEU A 70 4.09 1.98 16.85
N ILE A 71 4.58 2.71 15.85
CA ILE A 71 3.81 3.76 15.19
C ILE A 71 2.59 3.18 14.49
N GLY A 72 2.75 2.06 13.77
CA GLY A 72 1.63 1.37 13.12
C GLY A 72 0.55 0.95 14.11
N MET A 73 0.94 0.42 15.28
CA MET A 73 0.03 0.07 16.36
C MET A 73 -0.72 1.28 16.92
N ALA A 74 -0.03 2.41 17.11
CA ALA A 74 -0.65 3.64 17.61
C ALA A 74 -1.58 4.30 16.59
N LEU A 75 -1.18 4.31 15.31
CA LEU A 75 -1.95 4.94 14.23
C LEU A 75 -3.18 4.15 13.83
N GLY A 76 -3.20 2.83 14.06
CA GLY A 76 -4.35 1.96 13.80
C GLY A 76 -5.67 2.50 14.39
N PRO A 77 -5.76 2.62 15.74
CA PRO A 77 -6.93 3.19 16.41
C PRO A 77 -7.28 4.61 15.95
N ILE A 78 -6.27 5.47 15.76
CA ILE A 78 -6.46 6.88 15.36
C ILE A 78 -7.09 6.97 13.98
N MET A 79 -6.56 6.24 13.00
CA MET A 79 -7.15 6.17 11.66
C MET A 79 -8.55 5.54 11.69
N GLY A 80 -8.77 4.54 12.55
CA GLY A 80 -10.09 3.93 12.74
C GLY A 80 -11.14 4.93 13.24
N ASP A 81 -10.83 5.71 14.28
CA ASP A 81 -11.74 6.73 14.80
C ASP A 81 -11.98 7.86 13.79
N LEU A 82 -10.92 8.34 13.13
CA LEU A 82 -11.04 9.37 12.12
C LEU A 82 -11.85 8.88 10.91
N SER A 83 -11.65 7.64 10.47
CA SER A 83 -12.46 6.98 9.44
C SER A 83 -13.96 6.99 9.79
N ARG A 84 -14.31 6.72 11.05
CA ARG A 84 -15.70 6.79 11.54
C ARG A 84 -16.28 8.21 11.42
N ARG A 85 -15.50 9.25 11.73
CA ARG A 85 -15.97 10.67 11.73
C ARG A 85 -16.16 11.26 10.34
N ILE A 86 -15.43 10.78 9.31
CA ILE A 86 -15.49 11.34 7.94
C ILE A 86 -15.85 10.30 6.85
N PRO A 87 -17.02 9.64 6.94
CA PRO A 87 -17.37 8.48 6.11
C PRO A 87 -17.31 8.71 4.60
N HIS A 88 -17.66 9.91 4.11
CA HIS A 88 -17.65 10.22 2.67
C HIS A 88 -16.33 10.80 2.14
N ARG A 89 -15.35 11.07 3.02
CA ARG A 89 -14.05 11.69 2.65
C ARG A 89 -12.84 10.78 2.90
N ARG A 90 -13.03 9.58 3.47
CA ARG A 90 -11.98 8.62 3.86
C ARG A 90 -10.84 8.49 2.83
N SER A 91 -11.15 8.19 1.57
CA SER A 91 -10.12 7.98 0.54
C SER A 91 -9.32 9.25 0.21
N ARG A 92 -9.93 10.43 0.27
CA ARG A 92 -9.26 11.71 -0.07
C ARG A 92 -8.52 12.30 1.12
N ALA A 93 -9.03 12.10 2.33
CA ALA A 93 -8.51 12.73 3.54
C ALA A 93 -7.52 11.84 4.31
N LEU A 94 -7.51 10.53 4.08
CA LEU A 94 -6.67 9.58 4.83
C LEU A 94 -5.75 8.76 3.92
N VAL A 95 -6.29 8.14 2.87
CA VAL A 95 -5.52 7.26 1.97
C VAL A 95 -4.51 8.05 1.12
N LEU A 96 -4.97 9.07 0.38
CA LEU A 96 -4.06 9.86 -0.47
C LEU A 96 -2.96 10.59 0.32
N PRO A 97 -3.25 11.27 1.46
CA PRO A 97 -2.18 11.87 2.26
C PRO A 97 -1.19 10.84 2.80
N ALA A 98 -1.63 9.67 3.25
CA ALA A 98 -0.72 8.61 3.70
C ALA A 98 0.22 8.15 2.58
N VAL A 99 -0.29 7.97 1.36
CA VAL A 99 0.55 7.62 0.19
C VAL A 99 1.52 8.75 -0.15
N ALA A 100 1.06 10.00 -0.12
CA ALA A 100 1.91 11.15 -0.42
C ALA A 100 3.06 11.27 0.60
N THR A 101 2.78 11.13 1.89
CA THR A 101 3.81 11.19 2.93
C THR A 101 4.82 10.05 2.80
N GLN A 102 4.39 8.84 2.41
CA GLN A 102 5.32 7.74 2.12
C GLN A 102 6.24 8.07 0.95
N ALA A 103 5.68 8.55 -0.16
CA ALA A 103 6.45 8.93 -1.33
C ALA A 103 7.44 10.07 -1.01
N VAL A 104 6.99 11.10 -0.28
CA VAL A 104 7.84 12.22 0.16
C VAL A 104 8.95 11.75 1.10
N GLY A 105 8.64 10.87 2.06
CA GLY A 105 9.63 10.30 2.98
C GLY A 105 10.72 9.54 2.23
N TRP A 106 10.35 8.71 1.26
CA TRP A 106 11.32 8.03 0.41
C TRP A 106 12.09 9.00 -0.48
N THR A 107 11.44 9.96 -1.12
CA THR A 107 12.13 10.99 -1.90
C THR A 107 13.17 11.73 -1.07
N ALA A 108 12.85 12.10 0.17
CA ALA A 108 13.79 12.78 1.07
C ALA A 108 15.02 11.91 1.40
N VAL A 109 14.82 10.62 1.66
CA VAL A 109 15.93 9.66 1.89
C VAL A 109 16.76 9.46 0.62
N LEU A 110 16.13 9.30 -0.54
CA LEU A 110 16.80 9.03 -1.81
C LEU A 110 17.60 10.23 -2.34
N LEU A 111 17.13 11.45 -2.10
CA LEU A 111 17.82 12.68 -2.50
C LEU A 111 18.90 13.12 -1.52
N TRP A 112 19.02 12.47 -0.36
CA TRP A 112 20.07 12.81 0.60
C TRP A 112 21.45 12.48 0.01
N PRO A 113 22.45 13.37 0.06
CA PRO A 113 23.71 13.23 -0.69
C PRO A 113 24.66 12.14 -0.18
N GLY A 114 24.30 11.41 0.88
CA GLY A 114 25.07 10.31 1.46
C GLY A 114 24.16 9.39 2.29
N PRO A 115 24.70 8.67 3.29
CA PRO A 115 23.87 7.97 4.25
C PRO A 115 22.91 8.95 4.94
N ALA A 116 21.62 8.62 4.92
CA ALA A 116 20.58 9.37 5.58
C ALA A 116 20.82 9.39 7.09
N PRO A 117 20.65 10.55 7.75
CA PRO A 117 20.79 10.64 9.19
C PRO A 117 19.69 9.83 9.87
N LEU A 118 20.00 9.25 11.04
CA LEU A 118 19.11 8.32 11.74
C LEU A 118 17.71 8.89 12.01
N TRP A 119 17.59 10.18 12.30
CA TRP A 119 16.30 10.85 12.50
C TRP A 119 15.42 10.80 11.23
N LEU A 120 16.02 10.92 10.05
CA LEU A 120 15.30 10.88 8.78
C LEU A 120 14.79 9.46 8.49
N LEU A 121 15.54 8.43 8.90
CA LEU A 121 15.12 7.04 8.82
C LEU A 121 13.96 6.73 9.79
N TYR A 122 13.92 7.35 10.97
CA TYR A 122 12.73 7.29 11.84
C TYR A 122 11.52 8.01 11.23
N VAL A 123 11.72 9.15 10.57
CA VAL A 123 10.64 9.84 9.82
C VAL A 123 10.14 8.97 8.67
N LEU A 124 11.03 8.28 7.95
CA LEU A 124 10.66 7.30 6.92
C LEU A 124 9.85 6.15 7.54
N ALA A 125 10.30 5.58 8.66
CA ALA A 125 9.58 4.54 9.38
C ALA A 125 8.17 5.01 9.78
N PHE A 126 8.02 6.24 10.29
CA PHE A 126 6.73 6.84 10.58
C PHE A 126 5.86 6.93 9.31
N ALA A 127 6.41 7.44 8.21
CA ALA A 127 5.70 7.60 6.96
C ALA A 127 5.16 6.26 6.43
N LEU A 128 6.02 5.23 6.40
CA LEU A 128 5.67 3.87 5.96
C LEU A 128 4.65 3.21 6.89
N ALA A 129 4.75 3.43 8.20
CA ALA A 129 3.85 2.84 9.18
C ALA A 129 2.39 3.29 8.99
N MET A 130 2.15 4.47 8.41
CA MET A 130 0.81 4.93 8.05
C MET A 130 0.11 4.04 7.01
N GLY A 131 0.89 3.31 6.22
CA GLY A 131 0.39 2.47 5.13
C GLY A 131 -0.57 1.37 5.59
N GLY A 132 -0.26 0.72 6.73
CA GLY A 132 -1.07 -0.35 7.30
C GLY A 132 -2.48 0.12 7.73
N PRO A 133 -2.58 1.09 8.65
CA PRO A 133 -3.87 1.68 9.05
C PRO A 133 -4.67 2.28 7.89
N ALA A 134 -4.01 2.98 6.96
CA ALA A 134 -4.68 3.51 5.77
C ALA A 134 -5.27 2.39 4.89
N SER A 135 -4.59 1.23 4.86
CA SER A 135 -5.04 0.04 4.16
C SER A 135 -6.35 -0.54 4.72
N MET A 136 -6.58 -0.43 6.03
CA MET A 136 -7.80 -0.93 6.66
C MET A 136 -9.06 -0.20 6.18
N ILE A 137 -8.90 1.05 5.73
CA ILE A 137 -9.98 1.84 5.12
C ILE A 137 -10.47 1.19 3.81
N ALA A 138 -9.61 0.47 3.09
CA ALA A 138 -10.02 -0.26 1.89
C ALA A 138 -11.04 -1.36 2.22
N PHE A 139 -10.81 -2.10 3.31
CA PHE A 139 -11.73 -3.14 3.78
C PHE A 139 -13.05 -2.57 4.30
N ASP A 140 -13.02 -1.40 4.95
CA ASP A 140 -14.24 -0.65 5.24
C ASP A 140 -15.03 -0.35 3.97
N HIS A 141 -14.35 0.10 2.91
CA HIS A 141 -14.98 0.41 1.64
C HIS A 141 -15.57 -0.84 0.95
N ALA A 142 -14.88 -1.98 1.04
CA ALA A 142 -15.41 -3.26 0.57
C ALA A 142 -16.70 -3.65 1.32
N ARG A 143 -16.72 -3.47 2.66
CA ARG A 143 -17.88 -3.73 3.52
C ARG A 143 -19.09 -2.84 3.23
N THR A 144 -18.88 -1.54 3.03
CA THR A 144 -19.99 -0.59 2.87
C THR A 144 -20.66 -0.65 1.50
N HIS A 145 -19.98 -1.18 0.47
CA HIS A 145 -20.46 -1.12 -0.91
C HIS A 145 -20.86 -2.47 -1.51
N ASN A 146 -20.69 -3.58 -0.78
CA ASN A 146 -21.02 -4.91 -1.29
C ASN A 146 -22.09 -5.59 -0.42
N PRO A 147 -23.09 -6.25 -1.03
CA PRO A 147 -24.08 -7.02 -0.28
C PRO A 147 -23.42 -8.21 0.43
N ALA A 148 -23.98 -8.64 1.55
CA ALA A 148 -23.40 -9.64 2.45
C ALA A 148 -22.95 -10.94 1.73
N HIS A 149 -23.72 -11.41 0.73
CA HIS A 149 -23.40 -12.61 -0.04
C HIS A 149 -22.19 -12.48 -0.98
N ARG A 150 -21.66 -11.27 -1.22
CA ARG A 150 -20.46 -11.01 -2.06
C ARG A 150 -19.29 -10.42 -1.27
N LEU A 151 -19.49 -10.19 0.02
CA LEU A 151 -18.52 -9.47 0.84
C LEU A 151 -17.19 -10.23 0.99
N SER A 152 -17.25 -11.56 1.14
CA SER A 152 -16.05 -12.41 1.23
C SER A 152 -15.20 -12.31 -0.04
N THR A 153 -15.83 -12.40 -1.22
CA THR A 153 -15.16 -12.25 -2.51
C THR A 153 -14.55 -10.85 -2.70
N ALA A 154 -15.30 -9.78 -2.36
CA ALA A 154 -14.79 -8.41 -2.46
C ALA A 154 -13.59 -8.14 -1.52
N THR A 155 -13.64 -8.73 -0.31
CA THR A 155 -12.54 -8.67 0.67
C THR A 155 -11.33 -9.44 0.17
N GLY A 156 -11.52 -10.64 -0.38
CA GLY A 156 -10.45 -11.43 -0.99
C GLY A 156 -9.77 -10.69 -2.15
N ILE A 157 -10.55 -10.13 -3.08
CA ILE A 157 -10.03 -9.29 -4.18
C ILE A 157 -9.22 -8.14 -3.63
N THR A 158 -9.75 -7.42 -2.63
CA THR A 158 -9.06 -6.28 -2.01
C THR A 158 -7.70 -6.70 -1.45
N ASN A 159 -7.65 -7.81 -0.70
CA ASN A 159 -6.42 -8.33 -0.10
C ASN A 159 -5.36 -8.72 -1.15
N VAL A 160 -5.79 -9.33 -2.26
CA VAL A 160 -4.88 -9.66 -3.38
C VAL A 160 -4.15 -8.42 -3.87
N GLY A 161 -4.80 -7.25 -3.95
CA GLY A 161 -4.16 -6.03 -4.43
C GLY A 161 -2.92 -5.62 -3.64
N GLY A 162 -3.01 -5.62 -2.31
CA GLY A 162 -1.93 -5.17 -1.43
C GLY A 162 -0.74 -6.12 -1.40
N PHE A 163 -1.02 -7.42 -1.30
CA PHE A 163 0.05 -8.43 -1.36
C PHE A 163 0.68 -8.54 -2.74
N LEU A 164 -0.11 -8.42 -3.82
CA LEU A 164 0.43 -8.39 -5.18
C LEU A 164 1.39 -7.21 -5.34
N ALA A 165 0.99 -6.00 -4.94
CA ALA A 165 1.85 -4.83 -5.00
C ALA A 165 3.14 -5.01 -4.19
N ALA A 166 3.05 -5.58 -2.98
CA ALA A 166 4.21 -5.83 -2.12
C ALA A 166 5.18 -6.84 -2.76
N LEU A 167 4.66 -7.95 -3.30
CA LEU A 167 5.47 -8.96 -3.98
C LEU A 167 6.12 -8.41 -5.25
N VAL A 168 5.38 -7.63 -6.04
CA VAL A 168 5.92 -6.95 -7.22
C VAL A 168 7.01 -5.96 -6.82
N ALA A 169 6.82 -5.17 -5.76
CA ALA A 169 7.84 -4.25 -5.27
C ALA A 169 9.09 -4.99 -4.77
N ILE A 170 8.91 -6.04 -3.95
CA ILE A 170 10.00 -6.89 -3.46
C ILE A 170 10.83 -7.44 -4.62
N PHE A 171 10.16 -8.02 -5.62
CA PHE A 171 10.79 -8.57 -6.81
C PHE A 171 11.48 -7.49 -7.65
N ALA A 172 10.81 -6.37 -7.91
CA ALA A 172 11.36 -5.28 -8.73
C ALA A 172 12.61 -4.64 -8.10
N ILE A 173 12.63 -4.47 -6.78
CA ILE A 173 13.80 -3.97 -6.05
C ILE A 173 14.95 -4.98 -6.15
N GLY A 174 14.67 -6.27 -5.94
CA GLY A 174 15.68 -7.34 -6.06
C GLY A 174 16.27 -7.41 -7.46
N LEU A 175 15.42 -7.46 -8.48
CA LEU A 175 15.84 -7.46 -9.88
C LEU A 175 16.66 -6.21 -10.22
N ALA A 176 16.26 -5.03 -9.74
CA ALA A 176 17.03 -3.81 -9.95
C ALA A 176 18.40 -3.86 -9.27
N LEU A 177 18.52 -4.47 -8.09
CA LEU A 177 19.80 -4.69 -7.42
C LEU A 177 20.68 -5.69 -8.18
N ASP A 178 20.11 -6.81 -8.64
CA ASP A 178 20.81 -7.83 -9.43
C ASP A 178 21.38 -7.24 -10.72
N LEU A 179 20.58 -6.44 -11.45
CA LEU A 179 21.00 -5.76 -12.68
C LEU A 179 22.13 -4.74 -12.46
N GLN A 180 22.32 -4.28 -11.22
CA GLN A 180 23.40 -3.36 -10.83
C GLN A 180 24.63 -4.10 -10.29
N GLY A 181 24.62 -5.44 -10.31
CA GLY A 181 25.68 -6.27 -9.72
C GLY A 181 25.69 -6.27 -8.20
N ALA A 182 24.60 -5.84 -7.55
CA ALA A 182 24.41 -5.78 -6.11
C ALA A 182 23.41 -6.85 -5.65
N GLY A 183 23.49 -8.06 -6.19
CA GLY A 183 22.51 -9.14 -5.92
C GLY A 183 22.77 -9.94 -4.64
N THR A 184 23.95 -9.79 -4.03
CA THR A 184 24.35 -10.53 -2.82
C THR A 184 24.63 -9.58 -1.66
N PRO A 185 24.49 -10.03 -0.40
CA PRO A 185 24.76 -9.20 0.78
C PRO A 185 26.11 -8.48 0.78
N ASP A 186 27.15 -9.13 0.25
CA ASP A 186 28.51 -8.57 0.19
C ASP A 186 28.69 -7.53 -0.93
N THR A 187 27.80 -7.51 -1.92
CA THR A 187 27.83 -6.57 -3.07
C THR A 187 26.84 -5.41 -2.92
N TYR A 188 26.05 -5.40 -1.84
CA TYR A 188 25.14 -4.32 -1.52
C TYR A 188 25.88 -3.01 -1.28
N ARG A 189 25.37 -1.95 -1.91
CA ARG A 189 25.87 -0.59 -1.77
C ARG A 189 24.74 0.42 -1.88
N LEU A 190 24.90 1.56 -1.22
CA LEU A 190 23.87 2.60 -1.10
C LEU A 190 23.32 3.06 -2.45
N ASP A 191 24.19 3.33 -3.42
CA ASP A 191 23.75 3.84 -4.74
C ASP A 191 22.88 2.82 -5.49
N ALA A 192 23.16 1.52 -5.33
CA ALA A 192 22.35 0.48 -5.93
C ALA A 192 20.96 0.40 -5.31
N PHE A 193 20.88 0.53 -3.98
CA PHE A 193 19.60 0.64 -3.26
C PHE A 193 18.82 1.87 -3.70
N ARG A 194 19.47 3.03 -3.84
CA ARG A 194 18.78 4.27 -4.26
C ARG A 194 18.05 4.09 -5.58
N LEU A 195 18.72 3.49 -6.58
CA LEU A 195 18.11 3.21 -7.88
C LEU A 195 17.04 2.10 -7.77
N ALA A 196 17.28 1.07 -6.97
CA ALA A 196 16.33 -0.03 -6.81
C ALA A 196 15.02 0.42 -6.15
N PHE A 197 15.07 1.28 -5.14
CA PHE A 197 13.88 1.81 -4.47
C PHE A 197 13.04 2.75 -5.37
N LEU A 198 13.61 3.31 -6.46
CA LEU A 198 12.83 4.06 -7.44
C LEU A 198 11.74 3.20 -8.13
N THR A 199 11.91 1.88 -8.17
CA THR A 199 10.91 0.95 -8.73
C THR A 199 9.56 0.98 -7.99
N GLN A 200 9.53 1.51 -6.76
CA GLN A 200 8.30 1.70 -6.00
C GLN A 200 7.44 2.87 -6.53
N PHE A 201 8.05 3.91 -7.10
CA PHE A 201 7.35 5.12 -7.54
C PHE A 201 6.34 4.86 -8.67
N PRO A 202 6.65 4.04 -9.69
CA PRO A 202 5.66 3.61 -10.67
C PRO A 202 4.43 2.93 -10.04
N LEU A 203 4.61 2.12 -8.99
CA LEU A 203 3.51 1.46 -8.29
C LEU A 203 2.64 2.48 -7.52
N TRP A 204 3.26 3.44 -6.83
CA TRP A 204 2.52 4.56 -6.21
C TRP A 204 1.76 5.38 -7.25
N ALA A 205 2.39 5.72 -8.38
CA ALA A 205 1.77 6.52 -9.42
C ALA A 205 0.57 5.81 -10.04
N LEU A 206 0.71 4.53 -10.36
CA LEU A 206 -0.36 3.67 -10.87
C LEU A 206 -1.52 3.61 -9.87
N GLY A 207 -1.20 3.27 -8.63
CA GLY A 207 -2.16 3.17 -7.54
C GLY A 207 -2.91 4.47 -7.28
N TRP A 208 -2.19 5.59 -7.19
CA TRP A 208 -2.75 6.93 -7.02
C TRP A 208 -3.72 7.29 -8.14
N ALA A 209 -3.32 7.09 -9.40
CA ALA A 209 -4.15 7.38 -10.57
C ALA A 209 -5.46 6.61 -10.52
N PHE A 210 -5.40 5.30 -10.26
CA PHE A 210 -6.59 4.46 -10.17
C PHE A 210 -7.46 4.76 -8.96
N ILE A 211 -6.90 5.13 -7.80
CA ILE A 211 -7.67 5.63 -6.65
C ILE A 211 -8.47 6.87 -7.05
N VAL A 212 -7.85 7.84 -7.74
CA VAL A 212 -8.54 9.06 -8.17
C VAL A 212 -9.65 8.77 -9.19
N ILE A 213 -9.38 7.91 -10.18
CA ILE A 213 -10.33 7.52 -11.22
C ILE A 213 -11.52 6.77 -10.63
N GLU A 214 -11.28 5.71 -9.85
CA GLU A 214 -12.34 4.86 -9.31
C GLU A 214 -13.13 5.59 -8.23
N ARG A 215 -12.50 6.46 -7.43
CA ARG A 215 -13.22 7.34 -6.49
C ARG A 215 -14.23 8.21 -7.21
N ARG A 216 -13.85 8.78 -8.35
CA ARG A 216 -14.76 9.62 -9.16
C ARG A 216 -15.95 8.79 -9.66
N LYS A 217 -15.71 7.59 -10.18
CA LYS A 217 -16.77 6.69 -10.64
C LYS A 217 -17.71 6.28 -9.50
N THR A 218 -17.18 5.97 -8.32
CA THR A 218 -17.97 5.63 -7.13
C THR A 218 -18.84 6.80 -6.66
N ARG A 219 -18.32 8.04 -6.67
CA ARG A 219 -19.11 9.22 -6.28
C ARG A 219 -20.25 9.53 -7.26
N VAL A 220 -20.02 9.34 -8.57
CA VAL A 220 -21.08 9.46 -9.59
C VAL A 220 -22.14 8.36 -9.41
N LEU A 221 -21.73 7.11 -9.15
CA LEU A 221 -22.65 6.00 -8.92
C LEU A 221 -23.53 6.22 -7.68
N LEU A 222 -22.96 6.80 -6.62
CA LEU A 222 -23.68 7.13 -5.39
C LEU A 222 -24.55 8.41 -5.49
N GLY A 223 -24.61 9.06 -6.66
CA GLY A 223 -25.40 10.28 -6.88
C GLY A 223 -24.84 11.53 -6.19
N ILE A 224 -23.60 11.49 -5.69
CA ILE A 224 -22.96 12.60 -4.97
C ILE A 224 -22.42 13.65 -5.95
N ASP A 225 -21.89 13.21 -7.09
CA ASP A 225 -21.36 14.09 -8.14
C ASP A 225 -22.15 13.86 -9.46
N THR A 226 -22.43 14.92 -10.21
CA THR A 226 -23.07 14.81 -11.53
C THR A 226 -22.11 14.19 -12.57
N PRO A 227 -22.59 13.34 -13.49
CA PRO A 227 -21.78 12.83 -14.58
C PRO A 227 -21.21 13.98 -15.41
N ARG A 228 -19.93 13.90 -15.78
CA ARG A 228 -19.30 14.89 -16.65
C ARG A 228 -19.99 14.79 -18.02
N ARG A 229 -20.73 15.83 -18.46
CA ARG A 229 -21.21 15.92 -19.85
C ARG A 229 -20.00 15.78 -20.78
N SER A 230 -20.02 14.83 -21.70
CA SER A 230 -19.01 14.80 -22.76
C SER A 230 -19.17 16.09 -23.58
N ARG A 231 -18.08 16.83 -23.73
CA ARG A 231 -17.96 17.83 -24.79
C ARG A 231 -17.47 17.12 -26.04
#